data_AF-A0A553JV05-F1
#
_entry.id   AF-A0A553JV05-F1
#
_cell.length_a   1.000
_cell.length_b   1.000
_cell.length_c   1.000
_cell.angle_alpha   90.00
_cell.angle_beta   90.00
_cell.angle_gamma   90.00
#
_symmetry.space_group_name_H-M   'P 1'
#
loop_
_entity.id
_entity.type
_entity.pdbx_description
1 polymer ?
#
loop_
_entity_poly.entity_id
_entity_poly.type
_entity_poly.pdbx_seq_one_letter_code
_entity_poly.pdbx_strand_id
1 'polypeptide(L)'
;MAAMLIRVLTLTLLLTLVGCGDDRPDRIAQFQQLAGQRIDTLGKMLDNGQIRNATLLKQYTSVLIKQQPDLVPLLNELAKDGTTKGPMYTSLVRRYKELGDAKNYVDLDQQLAEAENIYQAADPSLYNDMLSDPLNVVADMSKGALGRVNSISREAAALANGAEDLGAGSQLVGNPGYGSWQTGSNGMSFWAWYGMYSMFSNVMRGPIGYDRWSSRRNYSYYNDVGRSRYTSPKQATAQKQTFEKTKKQFNSQGKKFDSPYAKTRTGSTSLSRQSTSAPKASSVGNSSKSGSKFRSNYSKNSNFRNSNSRTTRGVRRGK
;
A
#
# COMPACT_ATOMS: atom_id res chain seq x y z
N MET A 1 48.76 13.68 42.77
CA MET A 1 47.60 14.50 42.33
C MET A 1 47.38 14.40 40.81
N ALA A 2 48.39 14.68 39.97
CA ALA A 2 48.27 14.59 38.50
C ALA A 2 47.94 13.18 37.96
N ALA A 3 48.53 12.12 38.52
CA ALA A 3 48.28 10.74 38.07
C ALA A 3 46.86 10.22 38.41
N MET A 4 46.24 10.72 39.48
CA MET A 4 44.85 10.41 39.84
C MET A 4 43.88 11.13 38.90
N LEU A 5 44.16 12.40 38.58
CA LEU A 5 43.37 13.17 37.62
C LEU A 5 43.41 12.55 36.23
N ILE A 6 44.56 12.07 35.76
CA ILE A 6 44.68 11.39 34.46
C ILE A 6 43.89 10.06 34.43
N ARG A 7 43.88 9.29 35.53
CA ARG A 7 43.09 8.05 35.65
C ARG A 7 41.59 8.30 35.69
N VAL A 8 41.15 9.35 36.38
CA VAL A 8 39.73 9.74 36.42
C VAL A 8 39.27 10.28 35.07
N LEU A 9 40.11 11.05 34.37
CA LEU A 9 39.81 11.59 33.04
C LEU A 9 39.75 10.49 31.96
N THR A 10 40.64 9.49 32.03
CA THR A 10 40.61 8.34 31.11
C THR A 10 39.40 7.43 31.36
N LEU A 11 39.00 7.23 32.62
CA LEU A 11 37.81 6.45 32.96
C LEU A 11 36.52 7.15 32.51
N THR A 12 36.41 8.46 32.71
CA THR A 12 35.25 9.25 32.24
C THR A 12 35.18 9.36 30.72
N LEU A 13 36.33 9.40 30.02
CA LEU A 13 36.38 9.34 28.56
C LEU A 13 35.99 7.95 28.03
N LEU A 14 36.36 6.87 28.71
CA LEU A 14 35.93 5.50 28.36
C LEU A 14 34.42 5.28 28.60
N LEU A 15 33.85 5.90 29.64
CA LEU A 15 32.42 5.84 29.95
C LEU A 15 31.54 6.65 28.97
N THR A 16 32.06 7.72 28.37
CA THR A 16 31.32 8.49 27.35
C THR A 16 31.38 7.85 25.95
N LEU A 17 32.31 6.93 25.69
CA LEU A 17 32.37 6.18 24.43
C LEU A 17 31.32 5.05 24.31
N VAL A 18 30.70 4.60 25.41
CA VAL A 18 29.68 3.54 25.39
C VAL A 18 28.27 4.08 25.07
N GLY A 19 28.12 5.41 24.95
CA GLY A 19 26.82 6.08 24.75
C GLY A 19 26.37 6.27 23.30
N CYS A 20 27.12 5.79 22.30
CA CYS A 20 26.73 5.85 20.89
C CYS A 20 26.17 4.48 20.44
N GLY A 21 25.18 3.97 21.17
CA GLY A 21 24.50 2.72 20.83
C GLY A 21 23.51 2.93 19.69
N ASP A 22 23.59 2.10 18.66
CA ASP A 22 22.58 2.01 17.61
C ASP A 22 21.25 1.54 18.22
N ASP A 23 20.22 2.41 18.22
CA ASP A 23 18.91 2.14 18.82
C ASP A 23 17.97 1.33 17.90
N ARG A 24 18.40 1.05 16.66
CA ARG A 24 17.59 0.33 15.67
C ARG A 24 17.21 -1.09 16.09
N PRO A 25 18.10 -1.92 16.67
CA PRO A 25 17.73 -3.26 17.13
C PRO A 25 16.58 -3.24 18.15
N ASP A 26 16.63 -2.32 19.12
CA ASP A 26 15.59 -2.18 20.14
C ASP A 26 14.26 -1.73 19.53
N ARG A 27 14.31 -0.79 18.58
CA ARG A 27 13.12 -0.36 17.83
C ARG A 27 12.53 -1.48 16.98
N ILE A 28 13.37 -2.27 16.31
CA ILE A 28 12.93 -3.43 15.53
C ILE A 28 12.21 -4.42 16.44
N ALA A 29 12.78 -4.74 17.60
CA ALA A 29 12.17 -5.64 18.58
C ALA A 29 10.82 -5.10 19.08
N GLN A 30 10.75 -3.79 19.41
CA GLN A 30 9.53 -3.14 19.84
C GLN A 30 8.43 -3.21 18.76
N PHE A 31 8.73 -2.82 17.53
CA PHE A 31 7.76 -2.87 16.43
C PHE A 31 7.37 -4.29 16.05
N GLN A 32 8.28 -5.27 16.16
CA GLN A 32 7.97 -6.68 15.96
C GLN A 32 6.95 -7.16 17.00
N GLN A 33 7.14 -6.85 18.28
CA GLN A 33 6.16 -7.22 19.31
C GLN A 33 4.79 -6.59 19.05
N LEU A 34 4.77 -5.27 18.77
CA LEU A 34 3.53 -4.54 18.50
C LEU A 34 2.82 -5.01 17.23
N ALA A 35 3.58 -5.32 16.17
CA ALA A 35 3.06 -5.86 14.93
C ALA A 35 2.38 -7.22 15.14
N GLY A 36 3.00 -8.12 15.91
CA GLY A 36 2.42 -9.43 16.24
C GLY A 36 1.05 -9.31 16.92
N GLN A 37 0.98 -8.53 18.01
CA GLN A 37 -0.26 -8.28 18.74
C GLN A 37 -1.37 -7.69 17.85
N ARG A 38 -0.98 -6.78 16.95
CA ARG A 38 -1.92 -6.11 16.05
C ARG A 38 -2.39 -7.03 14.92
N ILE A 39 -1.53 -7.89 14.37
CA ILE A 39 -1.91 -8.91 13.38
C ILE A 39 -2.91 -9.91 13.99
N ASP A 40 -2.68 -10.33 15.23
CA ASP A 40 -3.60 -11.23 15.95
C ASP A 40 -4.96 -10.55 16.19
N THR A 41 -4.93 -9.29 16.61
CA THR A 41 -6.15 -8.48 16.80
C THR A 41 -6.91 -8.32 15.50
N LEU A 42 -6.22 -7.94 14.41
CA LEU A 42 -6.80 -7.84 13.09
C LEU A 42 -7.43 -9.16 12.63
N GLY A 43 -6.74 -10.28 12.85
CA GLY A 43 -7.25 -11.61 12.52
C GLY A 43 -8.57 -11.91 13.23
N LYS A 44 -8.61 -11.70 14.55
CA LYS A 44 -9.84 -11.83 15.35
C LYS A 44 -10.96 -10.91 14.85
N MET A 45 -10.64 -9.66 14.51
CA MET A 45 -11.63 -8.70 13.99
C MET A 45 -12.17 -9.13 12.62
N LEU A 46 -11.35 -9.71 11.75
CA LEU A 46 -11.78 -10.25 10.46
C LEU A 46 -12.71 -11.46 10.65
N ASP A 47 -12.34 -12.38 11.53
CA ASP A 47 -13.11 -13.60 11.81
C ASP A 47 -14.45 -13.25 12.49
N ASN A 48 -14.46 -12.25 13.38
CA ASN A 48 -15.66 -11.76 14.06
C ASN A 48 -16.52 -10.79 13.21
N GLY A 49 -16.13 -10.48 11.97
CA GLY A 49 -16.89 -9.58 11.10
C GLY A 49 -16.89 -8.11 11.54
N GLN A 50 -15.91 -7.69 12.33
CA GLN A 50 -15.78 -6.34 12.89
C GLN A 50 -15.13 -5.34 11.93
N ILE A 51 -14.60 -5.81 10.80
CA ILE A 51 -14.06 -4.97 9.72
C ILE A 51 -15.17 -4.71 8.69
N ARG A 52 -15.69 -3.47 8.65
CA ARG A 52 -16.85 -3.09 7.81
C ARG A 52 -16.70 -3.51 6.35
N ASN A 53 -15.59 -3.14 5.71
CA ASN A 53 -15.38 -3.45 4.29
C ASN A 53 -15.18 -4.95 4.04
N ALA A 54 -14.69 -5.72 5.03
CA ALA A 54 -14.62 -7.17 4.94
C ALA A 54 -16.02 -7.79 4.91
N THR A 55 -16.90 -7.32 5.78
CA THR A 55 -18.30 -7.77 5.84
C THR A 55 -19.06 -7.38 4.56
N LEU A 56 -18.88 -6.14 4.07
CA LEU A 56 -19.47 -5.70 2.80
C LEU A 56 -18.98 -6.53 1.62
N LEU A 57 -17.70 -6.89 1.59
CA LEU A 57 -17.14 -7.71 0.51
C LEU A 57 -17.81 -9.09 0.44
N LYS A 58 -18.04 -9.74 1.59
CA LYS A 58 -18.80 -11.00 1.66
C LYS A 58 -20.25 -10.82 1.18
N GLN A 59 -20.90 -9.72 1.54
CA GLN A 59 -22.27 -9.43 1.11
C GLN A 59 -22.35 -9.17 -0.40
N TYR A 60 -21.45 -8.36 -0.94
CA TYR A 60 -21.42 -7.97 -2.35
C TYR A 60 -21.14 -9.19 -3.24
N THR A 61 -20.17 -10.02 -2.86
CA THR A 61 -19.89 -11.28 -3.55
C THR A 61 -21.09 -12.23 -3.49
N SER A 62 -21.77 -12.35 -2.35
CA SER A 62 -22.98 -13.19 -2.21
C SER A 62 -24.14 -12.73 -3.10
N VAL A 63 -24.34 -11.42 -3.25
CA VAL A 63 -25.34 -10.87 -4.17
C VAL A 63 -24.95 -11.18 -5.62
N LEU A 64 -23.69 -10.94 -5.98
CA LEU A 64 -23.23 -11.08 -7.36
C LEU A 64 -23.15 -12.55 -7.81
N ILE A 65 -22.85 -13.48 -6.91
CA ILE A 65 -22.90 -14.94 -7.15
C ILE A 65 -24.26 -15.37 -7.69
N LYS A 66 -25.35 -14.81 -7.16
CA LYS A 66 -26.72 -15.13 -7.61
C LYS A 66 -27.04 -14.54 -8.98
N GLN A 67 -26.42 -13.42 -9.34
CA GLN A 67 -26.68 -12.68 -10.57
C GLN A 67 -25.78 -13.12 -11.73
N GLN A 68 -24.55 -13.56 -11.44
CA GLN A 68 -23.53 -13.92 -12.43
C GLN A 68 -22.85 -15.25 -12.04
N PRO A 69 -23.50 -16.39 -12.31
CA PRO A 69 -22.98 -17.72 -11.94
C PRO A 69 -21.60 -18.03 -12.54
N ASP A 70 -21.30 -17.49 -13.72
CA ASP A 70 -20.01 -17.69 -14.41
C ASP A 70 -18.82 -17.11 -13.62
N LEU A 71 -19.08 -16.13 -12.73
CA LEU A 71 -18.05 -15.49 -11.91
C LEU A 71 -17.88 -16.13 -10.53
N VAL A 72 -18.68 -17.15 -10.18
CA VAL A 72 -18.67 -17.76 -8.84
C VAL A 72 -17.27 -18.12 -8.34
N PRO A 73 -16.40 -18.78 -9.13
CA PRO A 73 -15.07 -19.11 -8.65
C PRO A 73 -14.23 -17.87 -8.28
N LEU A 74 -14.29 -16.81 -9.10
CA LEU A 74 -13.58 -15.55 -8.85
C LEU A 74 -14.18 -14.80 -7.64
N LEU A 75 -15.50 -14.77 -7.51
CA LEU A 75 -16.19 -14.10 -6.40
C LEU A 75 -15.93 -14.79 -5.07
N ASN A 76 -15.86 -16.12 -5.06
CA ASN A 76 -15.46 -16.89 -3.88
C ASN A 76 -14.01 -16.59 -3.48
N GLU A 77 -13.11 -16.37 -4.45
CA GLU A 77 -11.74 -15.98 -4.16
C GLU A 77 -11.68 -14.57 -3.57
N LEU A 78 -12.35 -13.58 -4.18
CA LEU A 78 -12.41 -12.21 -3.66
C LEU A 78 -13.06 -12.13 -2.28
N ALA A 79 -14.06 -12.97 -1.99
CA ALA A 79 -14.68 -13.02 -0.66
C ALA A 79 -13.67 -13.38 0.44
N LYS A 80 -12.59 -14.12 0.12
CA LYS A 80 -11.53 -14.46 1.08
C LYS A 80 -10.72 -13.24 1.50
N ASP A 81 -10.64 -12.18 0.69
CA ASP A 81 -9.92 -10.96 1.07
C ASP A 81 -10.49 -10.34 2.35
N GLY A 82 -11.80 -10.54 2.60
CA GLY A 82 -12.48 -10.16 3.83
C GLY A 82 -12.30 -11.14 5.00
N THR A 83 -11.28 -12.00 4.96
CA THR A 83 -10.98 -13.02 5.99
C THR A 83 -9.48 -13.14 6.24
N THR A 84 -9.11 -13.92 7.25
CA THR A 84 -7.73 -14.34 7.52
C THR A 84 -7.11 -15.20 6.40
N LYS A 85 -7.91 -15.67 5.44
CA LYS A 85 -7.43 -16.41 4.26
C LYS A 85 -7.09 -15.52 3.07
N GLY A 86 -7.37 -14.22 3.16
CA GLY A 86 -7.11 -13.26 2.09
C GLY A 86 -5.62 -13.05 1.84
N PRO A 87 -5.21 -12.72 0.60
CA PRO A 87 -3.81 -12.58 0.21
C PRO A 87 -3.11 -11.45 0.99
N MET A 88 -3.85 -10.41 1.37
CA MET A 88 -3.30 -9.27 2.09
C MET A 88 -2.99 -9.61 3.54
N TYR A 89 -3.89 -10.32 4.24
CA TYR A 89 -3.65 -10.80 5.60
C TYR A 89 -2.54 -11.85 5.64
N THR A 90 -2.59 -12.84 4.75
CA THR A 90 -1.58 -13.91 4.70
C THR A 90 -0.19 -13.35 4.34
N SER A 91 -0.13 -12.32 3.47
CA SER A 91 1.11 -11.59 3.20
C SER A 91 1.66 -10.88 4.44
N LEU A 92 0.81 -10.26 5.27
CA LEU A 92 1.24 -9.64 6.54
C LEU A 92 1.80 -10.67 7.52
N VAL A 93 1.12 -11.80 7.70
CA VAL A 93 1.59 -12.89 8.57
C VAL A 93 2.94 -13.43 8.09
N ARG A 94 3.10 -13.64 6.78
CA ARG A 94 4.37 -14.10 6.20
C ARG A 94 5.50 -13.09 6.41
N ARG A 95 5.26 -11.82 6.09
CA ARG A 95 6.24 -10.74 6.26
C ARG A 95 6.64 -10.54 7.72
N TYR A 96 5.69 -10.69 8.65
CA TYR A 96 5.96 -10.69 10.08
C TYR A 96 6.89 -11.82 10.52
N LYS A 97 6.72 -13.03 9.98
CA LYS A 97 7.64 -14.14 10.22
C LYS A 97 9.03 -13.88 9.64
N GLU A 98 9.09 -13.34 8.42
CA GLU A 98 10.34 -12.96 7.74
C GLU A 98 11.12 -11.86 8.49
N LEU A 99 10.42 -11.01 9.26
CA LEU A 99 11.01 -9.92 10.06
C LEU A 99 11.99 -10.42 11.13
N GLY A 100 11.80 -11.64 11.62
CA GLY A 100 12.68 -12.24 12.62
C GLY A 100 14.07 -12.63 12.10
N ASP A 101 14.29 -12.62 10.77
CA ASP A 101 15.58 -12.93 10.17
C ASP A 101 16.17 -11.72 9.45
N ALA A 102 17.20 -11.12 10.07
CA ALA A 102 17.91 -9.95 9.55
C ALA A 102 18.51 -10.18 8.15
N LYS A 103 18.80 -11.43 7.75
CA LYS A 103 19.37 -11.74 6.42
C LYS A 103 18.41 -11.47 5.27
N ASN A 104 17.11 -11.31 5.55
CA ASN A 104 16.11 -10.93 4.56
C ASN A 104 16.20 -9.46 4.15
N TYR A 105 17.05 -8.67 4.81
CA TYR A 105 17.16 -7.23 4.66
C TYR A 105 18.58 -6.83 4.29
N VAL A 106 18.71 -5.74 3.53
CA VAL A 106 20.01 -5.17 3.13
C VAL A 106 20.74 -4.58 4.36
N ASP A 107 20.00 -3.92 5.23
CA ASP A 107 20.48 -3.25 6.43
C ASP A 107 19.38 -3.16 7.50
N LEU A 108 19.76 -2.71 8.70
CA LEU A 108 18.84 -2.51 9.81
C LEU A 108 17.79 -1.42 9.53
N ASP A 109 18.09 -0.45 8.66
CA ASP A 109 17.14 0.60 8.29
C ASP A 109 15.98 0.03 7.47
N GLN A 110 16.28 -0.89 6.55
CA GLN A 110 15.27 -1.59 5.76
C GLN A 110 14.45 -2.55 6.63
N GLN A 111 15.08 -3.25 7.59
CA GLN A 111 14.38 -4.10 8.55
C GLN A 111 13.45 -3.30 9.45
N LEU A 112 13.92 -2.17 10.00
CA LEU A 112 13.13 -1.26 10.82
C LEU A 112 11.95 -0.68 10.03
N ALA A 113 12.18 -0.21 8.81
CA ALA A 113 11.12 0.30 7.95
C ALA A 113 10.07 -0.79 7.65
N GLU A 114 10.48 -2.04 7.48
CA GLU A 114 9.54 -3.15 7.30
C GLU A 114 8.74 -3.44 8.59
N ALA A 115 9.37 -3.42 9.76
CA ALA A 115 8.69 -3.58 11.04
C ALA A 115 7.59 -2.51 11.23
N GLU A 116 7.92 -1.24 10.94
CA GLU A 116 6.96 -0.13 10.97
C GLU A 116 5.83 -0.32 9.95
N ASN A 117 6.16 -0.73 8.73
CA ASN A 117 5.17 -0.96 7.67
C ASN A 117 4.18 -2.07 8.02
N ILE A 118 4.66 -3.19 8.58
CA ILE A 118 3.79 -4.30 9.02
C ILE A 118 2.91 -3.84 10.17
N TYR A 119 3.47 -3.16 11.18
CA TYR A 119 2.70 -2.61 12.30
C TYR A 119 1.59 -1.66 11.83
N GLN A 120 1.87 -0.79 10.85
CA GLN A 120 0.85 0.10 10.28
C GLN A 120 -0.16 -0.66 9.43
N ALA A 121 0.27 -1.57 8.55
CA ALA A 121 -0.62 -2.35 7.70
C ALA A 121 -1.60 -3.22 8.49
N ALA A 122 -1.22 -3.67 9.68
CA ALA A 122 -2.07 -4.44 10.58
C ALA A 122 -3.13 -3.58 11.30
N ASP A 123 -3.09 -2.25 11.19
CA ASP A 123 -4.10 -1.38 11.81
C ASP A 123 -5.49 -1.64 11.19
N PRO A 124 -6.54 -1.95 11.99
CA PRO A 124 -7.86 -2.26 11.48
C PRO A 124 -8.48 -1.18 10.58
N SER A 125 -8.20 0.11 10.82
CA SER A 125 -8.75 1.19 10.00
C SER A 125 -8.04 1.27 8.65
N LEU A 126 -6.71 1.13 8.64
CA LEU A 126 -5.92 1.07 7.40
C LEU A 126 -6.24 -0.19 6.58
N TYR A 127 -6.43 -1.33 7.25
CA TYR A 127 -6.81 -2.58 6.58
C TYR A 127 -8.23 -2.49 6.02
N ASN A 128 -9.17 -1.89 6.75
CA ASN A 128 -10.50 -1.60 6.24
C ASN A 128 -10.44 -0.76 4.95
N ASP A 129 -9.66 0.32 4.93
CA ASP A 129 -9.53 1.15 3.73
C ASP A 129 -8.87 0.41 2.57
N MET A 130 -7.88 -0.45 2.84
CA MET A 130 -7.26 -1.31 1.84
C MET A 130 -8.28 -2.25 1.18
N LEU A 131 -9.24 -2.79 1.93
CA LEU A 131 -10.29 -3.66 1.39
C LEU A 131 -11.26 -2.95 0.46
N SER A 132 -11.20 -1.62 0.35
CA SER A 132 -11.98 -0.89 -0.66
C SER A 132 -11.61 -1.28 -2.09
N ASP A 133 -10.37 -1.69 -2.36
CA ASP A 133 -9.97 -2.11 -3.71
C ASP A 133 -10.73 -3.37 -4.17
N PRO A 134 -10.62 -4.53 -3.51
CA PRO A 134 -11.37 -5.73 -3.92
C PRO A 134 -12.89 -5.54 -3.81
N LEU A 135 -13.37 -4.76 -2.84
CA LEU A 135 -14.79 -4.41 -2.75
C LEU A 135 -15.29 -3.64 -3.97
N ASN A 136 -14.52 -2.66 -4.43
CA ASN A 136 -14.86 -1.88 -5.62
C ASN A 136 -14.74 -2.68 -6.91
N VAL A 137 -13.87 -3.69 -6.96
CA VAL A 137 -13.85 -4.64 -8.09
C VAL A 137 -15.17 -5.38 -8.19
N VAL A 138 -15.69 -5.90 -7.07
CA VAL A 138 -17.00 -6.57 -7.04
C VAL A 138 -18.12 -5.60 -7.40
N ALA A 139 -18.07 -4.36 -6.89
CA ALA A 139 -19.03 -3.33 -7.25
C ALA A 139 -19.01 -3.03 -8.76
N ASP A 140 -17.84 -2.89 -9.37
CA ASP A 140 -17.72 -2.62 -10.80
C ASP A 140 -18.18 -3.80 -11.67
N MET A 141 -17.97 -5.05 -11.23
CA MET A 141 -18.51 -6.24 -11.90
C MET A 141 -20.04 -6.34 -11.85
N SER A 142 -20.67 -5.70 -10.86
CA SER A 142 -22.14 -5.65 -10.73
C SER A 142 -22.82 -4.73 -11.75
N LYS A 143 -22.05 -4.01 -12.59
CA LYS A 143 -22.56 -3.09 -13.62
C LYS A 143 -23.51 -2.02 -13.06
N GLY A 144 -23.23 -1.54 -11.84
CA GLY A 144 -23.97 -0.45 -11.19
C GLY A 144 -25.04 -0.90 -10.18
N ALA A 145 -25.25 -2.21 -10.00
CA ALA A 145 -26.18 -2.71 -8.97
C ALA A 145 -25.66 -2.52 -7.53
N LEU A 146 -24.33 -2.47 -7.37
CA LEU A 146 -23.66 -2.27 -6.08
C LEU A 146 -22.85 -0.97 -6.10
N GLY A 147 -22.93 -0.22 -4.99
CA GLY A 147 -22.24 1.07 -4.86
C GLY A 147 -20.75 0.90 -4.54
N ARG A 148 -19.91 1.75 -5.15
CA ARG A 148 -18.50 1.84 -4.75
C ARG A 148 -18.35 2.40 -3.33
N VAL A 149 -17.30 1.98 -2.64
CA VAL A 149 -17.00 2.35 -1.25
C VAL A 149 -15.61 2.98 -1.17
N ASN A 150 -15.48 4.02 -0.35
CA ASN A 150 -14.26 4.81 -0.17
C ASN A 150 -13.66 5.37 -1.48
N SER A 151 -14.48 5.45 -2.53
CA SER A 151 -14.11 6.05 -3.81
C SER A 151 -15.29 6.72 -4.48
N ILE A 152 -15.02 7.70 -5.35
CA ILE A 152 -16.02 8.25 -6.28
C ILE A 152 -16.45 7.21 -7.32
N SER A 153 -17.50 7.52 -8.10
CA SER A 153 -17.95 6.65 -9.20
C SER A 153 -16.82 6.37 -10.19
N ARG A 154 -16.88 5.22 -10.87
CA ARG A 154 -15.86 4.79 -11.82
C ARG A 154 -15.70 5.79 -12.96
N GLU A 155 -16.81 6.32 -13.46
CA GLU A 155 -16.89 7.26 -14.57
C GLU A 155 -16.29 8.62 -14.17
N ALA A 156 -16.62 9.13 -12.99
CA ALA A 156 -16.03 10.37 -12.47
C ALA A 156 -14.52 10.23 -12.25
N ALA A 157 -14.07 9.08 -11.73
CA ALA A 157 -12.65 8.80 -11.54
C ALA A 157 -11.91 8.63 -12.87
N ALA A 158 -12.54 8.02 -13.88
CA ALA A 158 -11.97 7.92 -15.22
C ALA A 158 -11.77 9.30 -15.86
N LEU A 159 -12.79 10.16 -15.78
CA LEU A 159 -12.72 11.54 -16.28
C LEU A 159 -11.64 12.36 -15.56
N ALA A 160 -11.60 12.29 -14.22
CA ALA A 160 -10.64 13.07 -13.42
C ALA A 160 -9.19 12.65 -13.65
N ASN A 161 -8.94 11.39 -14.01
CA ASN A 161 -7.60 10.83 -14.18
C ASN A 161 -7.15 10.69 -15.62
N GLY A 162 -8.03 10.97 -16.60
CA GLY A 162 -7.81 10.56 -17.99
C GLY A 162 -7.56 9.05 -18.11
N ALA A 163 -8.22 8.25 -17.25
CA ALA A 163 -8.00 6.82 -17.16
C ALA A 163 -8.81 6.07 -18.22
N GLU A 164 -8.29 4.93 -18.62
CA GLU A 164 -8.94 4.02 -19.56
C GLU A 164 -9.71 2.93 -18.80
N ASP A 165 -10.79 2.42 -19.40
CA ASP A 165 -11.47 1.22 -18.90
C ASP A 165 -10.62 -0.02 -19.19
N LEU A 166 -9.82 -0.41 -18.19
CA LEU A 166 -9.01 -1.64 -18.22
C LEU A 166 -9.80 -2.89 -17.75
N GLY A 167 -11.10 -2.74 -17.48
CA GLY A 167 -11.95 -3.80 -16.95
C GLY A 167 -12.00 -3.83 -15.42
N ALA A 168 -12.99 -4.58 -14.90
CA ALA A 168 -13.13 -4.81 -13.48
C ALA A 168 -11.96 -5.68 -12.97
N GLY A 169 -11.33 -5.25 -11.87
CA GLY A 169 -10.09 -5.85 -11.35
C GLY A 169 -8.84 -5.01 -11.62
N SER A 170 -8.92 -4.00 -12.49
CA SER A 170 -7.82 -3.06 -12.77
C SER A 170 -7.29 -2.35 -11.51
N GLN A 171 -8.10 -2.22 -10.47
CA GLN A 171 -7.71 -1.70 -9.16
C GLN A 171 -6.68 -2.57 -8.43
N LEU A 172 -6.68 -3.88 -8.68
CA LEU A 172 -5.78 -4.85 -8.03
C LEU A 172 -4.45 -5.00 -8.77
N VAL A 173 -4.36 -4.49 -9.99
CA VAL A 173 -3.13 -4.53 -10.79
C VAL A 173 -2.02 -3.75 -10.08
N GLY A 174 -0.84 -4.36 -10.03
CA GLY A 174 0.32 -3.82 -9.32
C GLY A 174 0.39 -4.19 -7.84
N ASN A 175 -0.69 -4.74 -7.26
CA ASN A 175 -0.70 -5.23 -5.88
C ASN A 175 -0.15 -6.67 -5.82
N PRO A 176 0.98 -6.90 -5.12
CA PRO A 176 1.66 -8.19 -5.11
C PRO A 176 0.89 -9.28 -4.36
N GLY A 177 -0.23 -8.97 -3.70
CA GLY A 177 -1.17 -9.97 -3.19
C GLY A 177 -1.90 -10.73 -4.30
N TYR A 178 -2.07 -10.14 -5.49
CA TYR A 178 -2.91 -10.71 -6.56
C TYR A 178 -2.13 -11.13 -7.80
N GLY A 179 -0.86 -10.73 -7.92
CA GLY A 179 -0.07 -11.03 -9.11
C GLY A 179 1.33 -10.41 -9.09
N SER A 180 1.98 -10.43 -10.24
CA SER A 180 3.29 -9.81 -10.45
C SER A 180 3.44 -9.25 -11.86
N TRP A 181 4.37 -8.30 -12.02
CA TRP A 181 4.81 -7.87 -13.33
C TRP A 181 5.79 -8.90 -13.90
N GLN A 182 5.49 -9.41 -15.09
CA GLN A 182 6.36 -10.28 -15.86
C GLN A 182 6.81 -9.58 -17.13
N THR A 183 8.02 -9.89 -17.63
CA THR A 183 8.46 -9.39 -18.94
C THR A 183 8.41 -10.51 -19.97
N GLY A 184 7.72 -10.26 -21.09
CA GLY A 184 7.75 -11.14 -22.26
C GLY A 184 9.06 -11.08 -23.04
N SER A 185 9.21 -11.99 -24.00
CA SER A 185 10.36 -12.05 -24.92
C SER A 185 10.53 -10.79 -25.77
N ASN A 186 9.43 -10.08 -26.04
CA ASN A 186 9.40 -8.79 -26.73
C ASN A 186 9.86 -7.60 -25.86
N GLY A 187 10.31 -7.85 -24.62
CA GLY A 187 10.76 -6.82 -23.69
C GLY A 187 9.65 -6.04 -23.00
N MET A 188 8.38 -6.22 -23.39
CA MET A 188 7.23 -5.56 -22.78
C MET A 188 6.87 -6.24 -21.45
N SER A 189 6.58 -5.43 -20.44
CA SER A 189 6.12 -5.94 -19.14
C SER A 189 4.59 -5.96 -19.07
N PHE A 190 4.03 -7.04 -18.55
CA PHE A 190 2.59 -7.24 -18.40
C PHE A 190 2.25 -7.79 -17.02
N TRP A 191 1.02 -7.58 -16.58
CA TRP A 191 0.52 -8.09 -15.31
C TRP A 191 0.10 -9.54 -15.43
N ALA A 192 0.63 -10.39 -14.54
CA ALA A 192 0.28 -11.80 -14.43
C ALA A 192 -0.38 -12.05 -13.07
N TRP A 193 -1.61 -12.57 -13.10
CA TRP A 193 -2.37 -12.92 -11.91
C TRP A 193 -1.88 -14.23 -11.28
N TYR A 194 -2.02 -14.35 -9.96
CA TYR A 194 -1.70 -15.59 -9.24
C TYR A 194 -2.90 -16.53 -9.11
N GLY A 195 -2.64 -17.83 -9.31
CA GLY A 195 -3.58 -18.90 -8.95
C GLY A 195 -4.99 -18.66 -9.49
N MET A 196 -5.98 -18.66 -8.59
CA MET A 196 -7.40 -18.47 -8.93
C MET A 196 -7.73 -17.06 -9.44
N TYR A 197 -6.91 -16.05 -9.14
CA TYR A 197 -7.07 -14.72 -9.71
C TYR A 197 -6.74 -14.68 -11.21
N SER A 198 -6.19 -15.74 -11.81
CA SER A 198 -6.03 -15.85 -13.27
C SER A 198 -7.34 -15.66 -14.02
N MET A 199 -8.47 -15.97 -13.40
CA MET A 199 -9.82 -15.76 -13.95
C MET A 199 -10.13 -14.30 -14.26
N PHE A 200 -9.38 -13.33 -13.69
CA PHE A 200 -9.45 -11.94 -14.11
C PHE A 200 -9.15 -11.76 -15.61
N SER A 201 -8.41 -12.68 -16.24
CA SER A 201 -8.18 -12.66 -17.69
C SER A 201 -9.47 -12.65 -18.51
N ASN A 202 -10.56 -13.22 -17.97
CA ASN A 202 -11.83 -13.38 -18.68
C ASN A 202 -12.74 -12.15 -18.54
N VAL A 203 -12.60 -11.38 -17.45
CA VAL A 203 -13.36 -10.15 -17.21
C VAL A 203 -12.60 -8.89 -17.64
N MET A 204 -11.29 -9.01 -17.88
CA MET A 204 -10.44 -7.94 -18.39
C MET A 204 -10.44 -7.91 -19.92
N ARG A 205 -10.18 -6.73 -20.48
CA ARG A 205 -10.11 -6.50 -21.94
C ARG A 205 -8.75 -6.89 -22.53
N GLY A 206 -8.20 -8.03 -22.09
CA GLY A 206 -6.89 -8.56 -22.48
C GLY A 206 -5.75 -8.27 -21.49
N PRO A 207 -4.51 -8.67 -21.84
CA PRO A 207 -3.34 -8.49 -20.98
C PRO A 207 -3.08 -7.02 -20.65
N ILE A 208 -2.75 -6.75 -19.39
CA ILE A 208 -2.49 -5.38 -18.93
C ILE A 208 -0.99 -5.11 -19.01
N GLY A 209 -0.58 -4.35 -20.04
CA GLY A 209 0.78 -3.84 -20.18
C GLY A 209 1.12 -2.79 -19.11
N TYR A 210 2.34 -2.86 -18.59
CA TYR A 210 2.81 -1.98 -17.51
C TYR A 210 2.81 -0.50 -17.91
N ASP A 211 3.18 -0.19 -19.15
CA ASP A 211 3.23 1.15 -19.70
C ASP A 211 1.82 1.77 -19.88
N ARG A 212 0.90 1.01 -20.47
CA ARG A 212 -0.51 1.41 -20.64
C ARG A 212 -1.18 1.58 -19.28
N TRP A 213 -1.00 0.62 -18.37
CA TRP A 213 -1.53 0.72 -17.01
C TRP A 213 -0.95 1.91 -16.26
N SER A 214 0.37 2.10 -16.31
CA SER A 214 1.04 3.18 -15.57
C SER A 214 0.46 4.55 -15.92
N SER A 215 0.26 4.80 -17.22
CA SER A 215 -0.25 6.06 -17.73
C SER A 215 -1.76 6.20 -17.59
N ARG A 216 -2.54 5.13 -17.72
CA ARG A 216 -4.01 5.17 -17.84
C ARG A 216 -4.79 4.47 -16.73
N ARG A 217 -4.15 4.11 -15.62
CA ARG A 217 -4.86 3.51 -14.47
C ARG A 217 -5.77 4.50 -13.75
N ASN A 218 -6.82 3.96 -13.14
CA ASN A 218 -7.67 4.66 -12.21
C ASN A 218 -7.11 4.63 -10.77
N TYR A 219 -7.79 5.30 -9.84
CA TYR A 219 -7.50 5.24 -8.42
C TYR A 219 -7.66 3.83 -7.86
N SER A 220 -6.71 3.44 -7.02
CA SER A 220 -6.76 2.25 -6.16
C SER A 220 -6.07 2.59 -4.85
N TYR A 221 -6.65 2.22 -3.73
CA TYR A 221 -6.08 2.46 -2.43
C TYR A 221 -4.63 1.95 -2.35
N TYR A 222 -4.36 0.72 -2.81
CA TYR A 222 -3.03 0.14 -2.77
C TYR A 222 -2.02 1.03 -3.53
N ASN A 223 -2.25 1.35 -4.80
CA ASN A 223 -1.24 2.06 -5.60
C ASN A 223 -1.08 3.53 -5.20
N ASP A 224 -2.10 4.15 -4.63
CA ASP A 224 -2.14 5.59 -4.34
C ASP A 224 -1.85 5.94 -2.87
N VAL A 225 -2.17 5.03 -1.93
CA VAL A 225 -2.10 5.29 -0.48
C VAL A 225 -1.35 4.18 0.27
N GLY A 226 -1.66 2.91 -0.03
CA GLY A 226 -1.24 1.76 0.77
C GLY A 226 0.10 1.15 0.40
N ARG A 227 0.69 1.51 -0.75
CA ARG A 227 1.78 0.74 -1.38
C ARG A 227 2.96 0.48 -0.45
N SER A 228 3.40 1.47 0.33
CA SER A 228 4.53 1.32 1.27
C SER A 228 4.31 0.23 2.30
N ARG A 229 3.08 0.15 2.82
CA ARG A 229 2.74 -0.75 3.92
C ARG A 229 2.50 -2.16 3.47
N TYR A 230 1.95 -2.32 2.28
CA TYR A 230 1.47 -3.59 1.73
C TYR A 230 2.43 -4.25 0.73
N THR A 231 3.61 -3.66 0.52
CA THR A 231 4.66 -4.20 -0.36
C THR A 231 5.87 -4.57 0.48
N SER A 232 6.28 -5.84 0.46
CA SER A 232 7.54 -6.26 1.09
C SER A 232 8.76 -5.65 0.39
N PRO A 233 9.92 -5.53 1.07
CA PRO A 233 11.14 -5.00 0.46
C PRO A 233 11.55 -5.69 -0.83
N LYS A 234 11.45 -7.03 -0.87
CA LYS A 234 11.72 -7.83 -2.08
C LYS A 234 10.78 -7.47 -3.24
N GLN A 235 9.48 -7.34 -2.96
CA GLN A 235 8.49 -6.93 -3.97
C GLN A 235 8.70 -5.49 -4.44
N ALA A 236 9.09 -4.58 -3.54
CA ALA A 236 9.39 -3.20 -3.87
C ALA A 236 10.56 -3.10 -4.85
N THR A 237 11.62 -3.89 -4.62
CA THR A 237 12.76 -4.01 -5.53
C THR A 237 12.35 -4.53 -6.90
N ALA A 238 11.52 -5.58 -6.97
CA ALA A 238 11.03 -6.11 -8.24
C ALA A 238 10.18 -5.10 -9.03
N GLN A 239 9.30 -4.35 -8.34
CA GLN A 239 8.52 -3.27 -8.97
C GLN A 239 9.42 -2.13 -9.46
N LYS A 240 10.48 -1.77 -8.70
CA LYS A 240 11.48 -0.78 -9.12
C LYS A 240 12.25 -1.23 -10.36
N GLN A 241 12.65 -2.50 -10.43
CA GLN A 241 13.30 -3.06 -11.61
C GLN A 241 12.39 -3.02 -12.84
N THR A 242 11.11 -3.35 -12.68
CA THR A 242 10.11 -3.23 -13.76
C THR A 242 10.04 -1.79 -14.27
N PHE A 243 9.95 -0.83 -13.35
CA PHE A 243 9.97 0.60 -13.70
C PHE A 243 11.24 1.02 -14.45
N GLU A 244 12.43 0.73 -13.92
CA GLU A 244 13.69 1.14 -14.55
C GLU A 244 13.89 0.51 -15.93
N LYS A 245 13.44 -0.75 -16.11
CA LYS A 245 13.47 -1.42 -17.41
C LYS A 245 12.58 -0.73 -18.43
N THR A 246 11.32 -0.47 -18.09
CA THR A 246 10.39 0.24 -18.98
C THR A 246 10.87 1.66 -19.25
N LYS A 247 11.41 2.34 -18.24
CA LYS A 247 12.01 3.67 -18.41
C LYS A 247 13.17 3.66 -19.40
N LYS A 248 14.08 2.69 -19.29
CA LYS A 248 15.20 2.52 -20.23
C LYS A 248 14.71 2.28 -21.66
N GLN A 249 13.69 1.43 -21.83
CA GLN A 249 13.09 1.14 -23.14
C GLN A 249 12.46 2.40 -23.75
N PHE A 250 11.69 3.17 -22.99
CA PHE A 250 11.08 4.42 -23.47
C PHE A 250 12.15 5.47 -23.81
N ASN A 251 13.17 5.62 -22.97
CA ASN A 251 14.28 6.54 -23.22
C ASN A 251 15.02 6.19 -24.53
N SER A 252 15.23 4.90 -24.83
CA SER A 252 15.84 4.47 -26.10
C SER A 252 14.99 4.80 -27.34
N GLN A 253 13.69 5.02 -27.16
CA GLN A 253 12.75 5.47 -28.20
C GLN A 253 12.57 7.01 -28.22
N GLY A 254 13.38 7.75 -27.44
CA GLY A 254 13.23 9.20 -27.29
C GLY A 254 11.97 9.63 -26.51
N LYS A 255 11.29 8.71 -25.83
CA LYS A 255 10.08 8.97 -25.06
C LYS A 255 10.39 9.04 -23.57
N LYS A 256 9.66 9.90 -22.85
CA LYS A 256 9.71 9.96 -21.38
C LYS A 256 8.74 8.95 -20.77
N PHE A 257 9.17 8.25 -19.72
CA PHE A 257 8.32 7.39 -18.91
C PHE A 257 8.44 7.74 -17.43
N ASP A 258 7.33 8.17 -16.83
CA ASP A 258 7.22 8.52 -15.42
C ASP A 258 6.68 7.32 -14.60
N SER A 259 7.06 7.26 -13.32
CA SER A 259 6.63 6.16 -12.44
C SER A 259 5.11 6.23 -12.17
N PRO A 260 4.40 5.07 -12.18
CA PRO A 260 2.96 5.01 -11.87
C PRO A 260 2.61 5.44 -10.45
N TYR A 261 3.62 5.56 -9.59
CA TYR A 261 3.51 5.91 -8.18
C TYR A 261 3.99 7.33 -7.88
N ALA A 262 4.49 8.06 -8.89
CA ALA A 262 4.99 9.43 -8.70
C ALA A 262 3.87 10.43 -8.37
N LYS A 263 2.65 10.16 -8.84
CA LYS A 263 1.46 10.97 -8.59
C LYS A 263 0.31 10.09 -8.14
N THR A 264 -0.41 10.55 -7.13
CA THR A 264 -1.65 9.92 -6.67
C THR A 264 -2.79 10.27 -7.62
N ARG A 265 -3.59 9.28 -7.98
CA ARG A 265 -4.82 9.44 -8.76
C ARG A 265 -5.93 10.04 -7.90
N THR A 266 -6.80 10.82 -8.53
CA THR A 266 -8.01 11.36 -7.90
C THR A 266 -9.06 10.25 -7.82
N GLY A 267 -9.61 10.00 -6.65
CA GLY A 267 -10.71 9.04 -6.57
C GLY A 267 -11.09 8.58 -5.17
N SER A 268 -10.21 8.78 -4.18
CA SER A 268 -10.51 8.47 -2.78
C SER A 268 -11.66 9.32 -2.22
N THR A 269 -12.57 8.70 -1.49
CA THR A 269 -13.54 9.38 -0.60
C THR A 269 -13.50 8.73 0.78
N SER A 270 -13.78 9.51 1.82
CA SER A 270 -13.99 8.96 3.18
C SER A 270 -12.88 8.04 3.71
N LEU A 271 -11.61 8.29 3.34
CA LEU A 271 -10.48 7.57 3.90
C LEU A 271 -10.34 7.86 5.40
N SER A 272 -9.88 6.87 6.16
CA SER A 272 -9.55 7.07 7.57
C SER A 272 -8.45 8.12 7.75
N ARG A 273 -8.41 8.75 8.92
CA ARG A 273 -7.37 9.74 9.25
C ARG A 273 -5.97 9.15 9.11
N GLN A 274 -5.82 7.88 9.49
CA GLN A 274 -4.61 7.08 9.38
C GLN A 274 -4.15 6.92 7.92
N SER A 275 -5.10 6.74 6.99
CA SER A 275 -4.80 6.68 5.55
C SER A 275 -4.36 8.05 5.01
N THR A 276 -4.95 9.15 5.49
CA THR A 276 -4.61 10.50 5.03
C THR A 276 -3.25 11.01 5.52
N SER A 277 -2.77 10.51 6.67
CA SER A 277 -1.46 10.86 7.22
C SER A 277 -0.32 9.98 6.70
N ALA A 278 -0.60 9.10 5.72
CA ALA A 278 0.35 8.14 5.18
C ALA A 278 1.51 8.78 4.40
N PRO A 279 2.71 8.17 4.43
CA PRO A 279 3.76 8.47 3.47
C PRO A 279 3.25 8.26 2.03
N LYS A 280 3.72 9.09 1.09
CA LYS A 280 3.33 8.98 -0.32
C LYS A 280 3.74 7.62 -0.91
N ALA A 281 2.95 7.07 -1.82
CA ALA A 281 3.23 5.81 -2.52
C ALA A 281 4.56 5.81 -3.32
N SER A 282 5.15 6.98 -3.57
CA SER A 282 6.47 7.14 -4.19
C SER A 282 7.65 6.81 -3.24
N SER A 283 7.41 6.70 -1.94
CA SER A 283 8.47 6.47 -0.93
C SER A 283 8.97 5.01 -0.85
N VAL A 284 8.26 4.07 -1.46
CA VAL A 284 8.57 2.63 -1.34
C VAL A 284 9.87 2.27 -2.05
N GLY A 285 10.79 1.61 -1.34
CA GLY A 285 12.08 1.14 -1.88
C GLY A 285 13.19 2.19 -1.92
N ASN A 286 12.98 3.37 -1.32
CA ASN A 286 13.99 4.43 -1.15
C ASN A 286 14.40 4.61 0.34
N SER A 287 14.40 3.52 1.11
CA SER A 287 14.67 3.49 2.55
C SER A 287 16.03 4.10 2.94
N SER A 288 17.00 4.12 2.03
CA SER A 288 18.38 4.56 2.32
C SER A 288 18.61 6.09 2.30
N LYS A 289 17.58 6.91 2.02
CA LYS A 289 17.76 8.38 1.91
C LYS A 289 16.72 9.25 2.61
N SER A 290 15.71 8.67 3.26
CA SER A 290 14.71 9.48 3.95
C SER A 290 14.80 9.28 5.45
N GLY A 291 15.51 10.20 6.11
CA GLY A 291 15.28 10.49 7.53
C GLY A 291 13.90 11.11 7.75
N SER A 292 12.83 10.46 7.26
CA SER A 292 11.47 10.83 7.62
C SER A 292 11.26 10.37 9.05
N LYS A 293 11.71 11.19 10.00
CA LYS A 293 11.43 11.03 11.42
C LYS A 293 9.93 10.80 11.57
N PHE A 294 9.59 9.63 12.08
CA PHE A 294 8.29 9.32 12.62
C PHE A 294 7.89 10.48 13.55
N ARG A 295 6.93 11.31 13.13
CA ARG A 295 6.29 12.26 14.05
C ARG A 295 5.39 11.42 14.95
N SER A 296 5.96 10.89 16.03
CA SER A 296 5.18 10.37 17.14
C SER A 296 4.23 11.46 17.60
N ASN A 297 2.92 11.20 17.57
CA ASN A 297 1.88 12.09 18.10
C ASN A 297 1.94 12.25 19.63
N TYR A 298 3.00 11.78 20.28
CA TYR A 298 3.22 11.85 21.71
C TYR A 298 4.34 12.85 22.02
N SER A 299 4.11 14.13 21.70
CA SER A 299 4.73 15.24 22.44
C SER A 299 4.08 16.58 22.09
N LYS A 300 3.44 17.16 23.10
CA LYS A 300 3.26 18.60 23.34
C LYS A 300 2.25 19.37 22.47
N ASN A 301 1.07 19.49 23.07
CA ASN A 301 0.27 20.70 23.18
C ASN A 301 1.09 22.00 23.01
N SER A 302 0.85 22.75 21.93
CA SER A 302 0.57 24.20 21.93
C SER A 302 0.69 24.79 20.51
N ASN A 303 -0.35 25.52 20.12
CA ASN A 303 -0.34 26.69 19.23
C ASN A 303 -0.44 26.52 17.69
N PHE A 304 -1.64 26.91 17.25
CA PHE A 304 -1.99 27.72 16.09
C PHE A 304 -1.87 27.16 14.67
N ARG A 305 -3.07 26.85 14.16
CA ARG A 305 -3.56 26.95 12.78
C ARG A 305 -2.81 27.98 11.94
N ASN A 306 -2.24 27.52 10.82
CA ASN A 306 -2.02 28.38 9.65
C ASN A 306 -2.59 27.69 8.41
N SER A 307 -3.87 27.91 8.15
CA SER A 307 -4.54 27.52 6.91
C SER A 307 -4.56 28.72 5.97
N ASN A 308 -3.59 28.79 5.06
CA ASN A 308 -3.65 29.72 3.94
C ASN A 308 -4.10 28.96 2.69
N SER A 309 -5.42 28.82 2.52
CA SER A 309 -6.03 28.59 1.21
C SER A 309 -7.23 29.52 1.05
N ARG A 310 -6.96 30.74 0.56
CA ARG A 310 -7.99 31.62 0.02
C ARG A 310 -8.38 31.09 -1.36
N THR A 311 -9.60 30.60 -1.49
CA THR A 311 -10.29 30.51 -2.79
C THR A 311 -11.75 30.85 -2.57
N THR A 312 -12.04 32.14 -2.44
CA THR A 312 -13.40 32.67 -2.47
C THR A 312 -13.83 32.81 -3.93
N ARG A 313 -14.65 31.88 -4.44
CA ARG A 313 -15.41 32.07 -5.68
C ARG A 313 -16.61 32.96 -5.36
N GLY A 314 -16.52 34.24 -5.72
CA GLY A 314 -17.65 35.16 -5.72
C GLY A 314 -18.54 34.92 -6.94
N VAL A 315 -19.81 34.62 -6.70
CA VAL A 315 -20.88 34.61 -7.71
C VAL A 315 -21.22 36.07 -8.02
N ARG A 316 -21.10 36.50 -9.28
CA ARG A 316 -21.62 37.79 -9.74
C ARG A 316 -22.72 37.52 -10.78
N ARG A 317 -23.98 37.61 -10.34
CA ARG A 317 -25.16 37.83 -11.19
C ARG A 317 -25.45 39.33 -11.21
N GLY A 318 -25.82 39.86 -12.38
CA GLY A 318 -26.63 41.07 -12.58
C GLY A 318 -25.89 42.41 -12.50
N LYS A 319 -25.69 43.07 -13.65
CA LYS A 319 -26.68 43.89 -14.36
C LYS A 319 -26.31 43.89 -15.85
#